data_AF-A0A971LWG5-F1
#
_entry.id   AF-A0A971LWG5-F1
#
_cell.length_a   1.000
_cell.length_b   1.000
_cell.length_c   1.000
_cell.angle_alpha   90.00
_cell.angle_beta   90.00
_cell.angle_gamma   90.00
#
_symmetry.space_group_name_H-M   'P 1'
#
loop_
_entity.id
_entity.type
_entity.pdbx_description
1 polymer ?
#
loop_
_entity_poly.entity_id
_entity_poly.type
_entity_poly.pdbx_seq_one_letter_code
_entity_poly.pdbx_strand_id
1 'polypeptide(L)' 'MFGIIAPLKSKFNNFTLALIILAALFSLLIDGPNYNNEGFGREYRFIRILSYLYISLGIILFILVQII' A
#
# COMPACT_ATOMS: atom_id res chain seq x y z
N MET A 1 -9.21 -26.51 5.11
CA MET A 1 -8.79 -25.41 4.21
C MET A 1 -8.23 -24.23 5.02
N PHE A 2 -7.11 -24.39 5.77
CA PHE A 2 -6.58 -23.32 6.66
C PHE A 2 -5.05 -23.22 6.72
N GLY A 3 -4.30 -24.03 5.97
CA GLY A 3 -2.84 -24.10 6.12
C GLY A 3 -2.10 -22.82 5.75
N ILE A 4 -2.62 -22.04 4.79
CA ILE A 4 -1.96 -20.83 4.29
C ILE A 4 -2.48 -19.56 5.00
N ILE A 5 -3.71 -19.59 5.51
CA ILE A 5 -4.37 -18.39 6.05
C ILE A 5 -3.90 -18.08 7.47
N ALA A 6 -3.70 -19.10 8.31
CA ALA A 6 -3.20 -18.94 9.68
C ALA A 6 -1.82 -18.23 9.76
N PRO A 7 -0.80 -18.62 8.98
CA PRO A 7 0.49 -17.91 9.00
C PRO A 7 0.39 -16.51 8.38
N LEU A 8 -0.52 -16.30 7.41
CA LEU A 8 -0.76 -14.97 6.85
C LEU A 8 -1.35 -14.01 7.90
N LYS A 9 -2.37 -14.46 8.63
CA LYS A 9 -3.05 -13.69 9.69
C LYS A 9 -2.13 -13.36 10.86
N SER A 10 -1.18 -14.25 11.17
CA SER A 10 -0.15 -14.02 12.18
C SER A 10 0.84 -12.91 11.79
N LYS A 11 1.26 -12.85 10.52
CA LYS A 11 2.23 -11.86 10.03
C LYS A 11 1.58 -10.51 9.66
N PHE A 12 0.37 -10.54 9.11
CA PHE A 12 -0.42 -9.36 8.77
C PHE A 12 -1.35 -8.98 9.92
N ASN A 13 -0.76 -8.58 11.04
CA ASN A 13 -1.51 -7.95 12.12
C ASN A 13 -1.92 -6.52 11.72
N ASN A 14 -2.90 -5.93 12.41
CA ASN A 14 -3.41 -4.57 12.13
C ASN A 14 -2.29 -3.52 12.08
N PHE A 15 -1.21 -3.71 12.85
CA PHE A 15 -0.03 -2.84 12.85
C PHE A 15 0.74 -2.89 11.51
N THR A 16 0.97 -4.08 10.96
CA THR A 16 1.64 -4.27 9.66
C THR A 16 0.81 -3.64 8.54
N LEU A 17 -0.51 -3.83 8.57
CA LEU A 17 -1.43 -3.24 7.60
C LEU A 17 -1.47 -1.71 7.70
N ALA A 18 -1.47 -1.16 8.91
CA ALA A 18 -1.38 0.28 9.14
C ALA A 18 -0.07 0.85 8.58
N LEU A 19 1.07 0.18 8.79
CA LEU A 19 2.36 0.60 8.22
C LEU A 19 2.38 0.60 6.69
N ILE A 20 1.76 -0.39 6.05
CA ILE A 20 1.67 -0.45 4.58
C ILE A 20 0.86 0.73 4.05
N ILE A 21 -0.28 1.03 4.67
CA ILE A 21 -1.12 2.17 4.28
C ILE A 21 -0.39 3.49 4.53
N LEU A 22 0.31 3.63 5.66
CA LEU A 22 1.09 4.81 6.00
C LEU A 22 2.22 5.05 4.98
N ALA A 23 2.98 4.01 4.65
CA ALA A 23 4.06 4.07 3.67
C ALA A 23 3.53 4.46 2.28
N ALA A 24 2.40 3.90 1.86
CA ALA A 24 1.78 4.23 0.59
C ALA A 24 1.26 5.69 0.55
N LEU A 25 0.70 6.19 1.65
CA LEU A 25 0.30 7.59 1.80
C LEU A 25 1.50 8.53 1.76
N PHE A 26 2.58 8.23 2.49
CA PHE A 26 3.79 9.04 2.49
C PHE A 26 4.45 9.11 1.12
N SER A 27 4.52 7.98 0.40
CA SER A 27 5.03 7.98 -0.98
C SER A 27 4.16 8.84 -1.91
N LEU A 28 2.83 8.83 -1.74
CA LEU A 28 1.92 9.62 -2.56
C LEU A 28 1.97 11.11 -2.22
N LEU A 29 2.09 11.46 -0.94
CA LEU A 29 2.04 12.84 -0.43
C LEU A 29 3.40 13.55 -0.46
N ILE A 30 4.51 12.82 -0.34
CA ILE A 30 5.87 13.40 -0.31
C ILE A 30 6.57 13.17 -1.64
N ASP A 31 6.77 11.92 -2.05
CA ASP A 31 7.52 11.63 -3.28
C ASP A 31 6.78 12.13 -4.52
N GLY A 32 5.47 11.89 -4.58
CA GLY A 32 4.63 12.32 -5.71
C GLY A 32 4.80 13.80 -6.09
N PRO A 33 4.52 14.76 -5.18
CA PRO A 33 4.69 16.18 -5.47
C PRO A 33 6.14 16.58 -5.78
N ASN A 34 7.12 15.91 -5.16
CA ASN A 34 8.52 16.21 -5.37
C ASN A 34 8.96 15.89 -6.82
N TYR A 35 8.54 14.73 -7.35
CA TYR A 35 8.76 14.37 -8.76
C TYR A 35 8.04 15.31 -9.74
N ASN A 36 6.86 15.82 -9.36
CA ASN A 36 6.13 16.77 -10.20
C ASN A 36 6.81 18.15 -10.26
N ASN A 37 7.44 18.60 -9.18
CA ASN A 37 8.14 19.88 -9.11
C ASN A 37 9.46 19.89 -9.91
N GLU A 38 10.09 18.73 -10.09
CA GLU A 38 11.35 18.59 -10.83
C GLU A 38 11.14 18.44 -12.36
N GLY A 39 9.90 18.46 -12.85
CA GLY A 39 9.58 18.32 -14.28
C GLY A 39 9.50 16.87 -14.78
N PHE A 40 9.64 15.88 -13.89
CA PHE A 40 9.55 14.45 -14.15
C PHE A 40 8.10 13.95 -14.25
N GLY A 41 7.33 14.51 -15.18
CA GLY A 41 5.89 14.21 -15.32
C GLY A 41 5.57 12.75 -15.67
N ARG A 42 6.51 12.02 -16.31
CA ARG A 42 6.36 10.58 -16.61
C ARG A 42 6.60 9.72 -15.38
N GLU A 43 7.69 9.95 -14.65
CA GLU A 43 7.98 9.23 -13.40
C GLU A 43 6.91 9.51 -12.34
N TYR A 44 6.44 10.75 -12.21
CA TYR A 44 5.35 11.11 -11.31
C TYR A 44 4.08 10.29 -11.58
N ARG A 45 3.71 10.12 -12.86
CA ARG A 45 2.54 9.31 -13.24
C ARG A 45 2.72 7.85 -12.84
N PHE A 46 3.93 7.31 -13.02
CA PHE A 46 4.25 5.92 -12.68
C PHE A 46 4.20 5.68 -11.17
N ILE A 47 4.83 6.57 -10.39
CA ILE A 47 4.83 6.52 -8.92
C ILE A 47 3.40 6.65 -8.41
N ARG A 48 2.62 7.61 -8.92
CA ARG A 48 1.22 7.79 -8.53
C ARG A 48 0.37 6.56 -8.79
N ILE A 49 0.54 5.89 -9.94
CA ILE A 49 -0.16 4.63 -10.25
C ILE A 49 0.26 3.54 -9.26
N LEU A 50 1.56 3.38 -9.01
CA LEU A 50 2.06 2.42 -8.03
C LEU A 50 1.50 2.69 -6.64
N SER A 51 1.51 3.94 -6.17
CA SER A 51 0.96 4.31 -4.86
C SER A 51 -0.53 3.95 -4.74
N TYR A 52 -1.35 4.22 -5.76
CA TYR A 52 -2.76 3.79 -5.76
C TYR A 52 -2.91 2.26 -5.79
N LEU A 53 -2.05 1.55 -6.50
CA LEU A 53 -2.01 0.08 -6.51
C LEU A 53 -1.68 -0.48 -5.13
N TYR A 54 -0.69 0.10 -4.44
CA TYR A 54 -0.33 -0.30 -3.08
C TYR A 54 -1.43 0.03 -2.06
N ILE A 55 -2.09 1.20 -2.17
CA ILE A 55 -3.22 1.56 -1.31
C ILE A 55 -4.38 0.58 -1.52
N SER A 56 -4.78 0.34 -2.76
CA SER A 56 -5.88 -0.57 -3.08
C SER A 56 -5.60 -2.01 -2.65
N LEU A 57 -4.40 -2.53 -2.90
CA LEU A 57 -3.99 -3.84 -2.41
C LEU A 57 -3.96 -3.91 -0.88
N GLY A 58 -3.49 -2.86 -0.21
CA GLY A 58 -3.51 -2.76 1.26
C GLY A 58 -4.93 -2.83 1.82
N ILE A 59 -5.89 -2.13 1.20
CA ILE A 59 -7.31 -2.15 1.60
C ILE A 59 -7.92 -3.53 1.35
N ILE A 60 -7.68 -4.14 0.19
CA ILE A 60 -8.20 -5.49 -0.14
C ILE A 60 -7.65 -6.52 0.85
N LEU A 61 -6.35 -6.48 1.13
CA LEU A 61 -5.72 -7.38 2.11
C LEU A 61 -6.28 -7.15 3.52
N PHE A 62 -6.51 -5.90 3.91
CA PHE A 62 -7.13 -5.57 5.19
C PHE A 62 -8.52 -6.20 5.33
N ILE A 63 -9.36 -6.05 4.30
CA ILE A 63 -10.71 -6.64 4.27
C ILE A 63 -10.64 -8.17 4.32
N LEU A 64 -9.76 -8.80 3.54
CA LEU A 64 -9.59 -10.25 3.51
C LEU A 64 -9.12 -10.82 4.86
N VAL A 65 -8.14 -10.17 5.50
CA VAL A 65 -7.63 -10.59 6.82
C VAL A 65 -8.70 -10.45 7.91
N GLN A 66 -9.63 -9.52 7.74
CA GLN A 66 -10.64 -9.24 8.78
C GLN A 66 -11.94 -10.01 8.61
N ILE A 67 -12.27 -10.44 7.38
CA ILE A 67 -13.40 -11.33 7.11
C ILE A 67 -13.10 -12.79 7.47
N ILE A 68 -11.84 -13.23 7.31
CA ILE A 68 -11.39 -14.61 7.60
C ILE A 68 -10.80 -14.70 9.00
#